data_AF-A0A365MQS8-F1
#
_entry.id   AF-A0A365MQS8-F1
#
_cell.length_a   1.000
_cell.length_b   1.000
_cell.length_c   1.000
_cell.angle_alpha   90.00
_cell.angle_beta   90.00
_cell.angle_gamma   90.00
#
_symmetry.space_group_name_H-M   'P 1'
#
loop_
_entity.id
_entity.type
_entity.pdbx_description
1 polymer ?
#
loop_
_entity_poly.entity_id
_entity_poly.type
_entity_poly.pdbx_seq_one_letter_code
_entity_poly.pdbx_strand_id
1 'polypeptide(L)'
;MTDLGGRNEPRTLQSISETLIIISEERAANRAANATIFGAGELSEQERYSFHDLLHEWCNARPLSGINAQAITDPMRESFFEKVFFAWDSDDSMIMMPVLSAKKLQETSVATGYFTENLPVTPAKRKRGQNFPTNPQRMANCPAYMSVKFEPNSEGKDFKISWKDEGGSTVSSEFVRFNTGMSKDEAVELAITNWDKHERTRVHKYNTELIIALARMRIVRFARDGTANPLYIPQDLRVNNRTIKCNLISDEFDAFKDRIVAVSERLNKKKIGRPYLTIN
;
A
#
# COMPACT_ATOMS: atom_id res chain seq x y z
N MET A 1 -16.48 17.52 83.12
CA MET A 1 -17.23 18.21 82.04
C MET A 1 -16.18 18.71 81.07
N THR A 2 -16.38 18.53 79.76
CA THR A 2 -15.48 18.79 78.60
C THR A 2 -14.31 17.82 78.45
N ASP A 3 -13.94 17.25 77.28
CA ASP A 3 -14.47 17.27 75.92
C ASP A 3 -13.83 16.08 75.16
N LEU A 4 -14.61 15.27 74.44
CA LEU A 4 -14.12 14.20 73.54
C LEU A 4 -13.95 14.81 72.16
N GLY A 5 -12.76 15.34 71.87
CA GLY A 5 -12.44 16.02 70.61
C GLY A 5 -11.17 15.50 69.96
N GLY A 6 -11.15 14.23 69.53
CA GLY A 6 -10.09 13.67 68.68
C GLY A 6 -10.50 13.73 67.21
N ARG A 7 -10.21 14.86 66.55
CA ARG A 7 -10.48 15.10 65.13
C ARG A 7 -9.76 14.07 64.26
N ASN A 8 -10.53 13.43 63.37
CA ASN A 8 -10.02 12.86 62.13
C ASN A 8 -9.40 14.01 61.32
N GLU A 9 -8.07 14.09 61.28
CA GLU A 9 -7.40 14.88 60.25
C GLU A 9 -7.47 14.13 58.91
N PRO A 10 -7.84 14.82 57.81
CA PRO A 10 -7.85 14.21 56.50
C PRO A 10 -6.41 13.95 56.07
N ARG A 11 -6.06 12.67 55.86
CA ARG A 11 -4.87 12.31 55.07
C ARG A 11 -5.00 13.03 53.72
N THR A 12 -4.18 14.03 53.56
CA THR A 12 -4.17 15.02 52.48
C THR A 12 -4.10 14.32 51.12
N LEU A 13 -4.99 14.74 50.22
CA LEU A 13 -4.99 14.41 48.78
C LEU A 13 -3.63 14.64 48.10
N GLN A 14 -2.73 15.36 48.75
CA GLN A 14 -1.35 15.63 48.34
C GLN A 14 -0.47 14.37 48.37
N SER A 15 -0.63 13.50 49.38
CA SER A 15 0.12 12.22 49.45
C SER A 15 -0.33 11.24 48.39
N ILE A 16 -1.62 11.22 48.06
CA ILE A 16 -2.15 10.36 46.99
C ILE A 16 -1.75 10.92 45.63
N SER A 17 -1.69 12.26 45.46
CA SER A 17 -1.19 12.91 44.25
C SER A 17 0.29 12.65 44.01
N GLU A 18 1.14 12.73 45.04
CA GLU A 18 2.57 12.40 44.93
C GLU A 18 2.79 10.91 44.68
N THR A 19 1.99 10.03 45.30
CA THR A 19 2.09 8.58 45.05
C THR A 19 1.54 8.19 43.67
N LEU A 20 0.53 8.87 43.14
CA LEU A 20 0.04 8.66 41.77
C LEU A 20 0.99 9.21 40.70
N ILE A 21 1.73 10.29 41.00
CA ILE A 21 2.76 10.84 40.10
C ILE A 21 4.02 9.97 40.09
N ILE A 22 4.30 9.24 41.17
CA ILE A 22 5.44 8.29 41.23
C ILE A 22 5.13 6.96 40.52
N ILE A 23 3.86 6.63 40.26
CA ILE A 23 3.47 5.40 39.52
C ILE A 23 3.36 5.65 38.00
N SER A 24 3.48 6.89 37.52
CA SER A 24 3.70 7.16 36.10
C SER A 24 5.18 6.97 35.74
N GLU A 25 5.51 5.72 35.42
CA GLU A 25 6.59 5.34 34.50
C GLU A 25 8.00 5.83 34.87
N GLU A 26 8.66 5.08 35.75
CA GLU A 26 10.11 4.85 35.61
C GLU A 26 10.34 3.96 34.37
N ARG A 27 10.02 4.49 33.18
CA ARG A 27 10.34 3.90 31.87
C ARG A 27 11.86 3.78 31.80
N ALA A 28 12.34 2.59 31.43
CA ALA A 28 13.74 2.15 31.42
C ALA A 28 14.79 3.26 31.14
N ALA A 29 15.10 4.08 32.14
CA ALA A 29 16.03 5.19 31.98
C ALA A 29 17.48 4.69 31.88
N ASN A 30 17.75 3.55 32.50
CA ASN A 30 19.09 2.97 32.64
C ASN A 30 19.10 1.49 32.25
N ARG A 31 18.84 1.20 30.97
CA ARG A 31 18.95 -0.17 30.45
C ARG A 31 20.40 -0.48 30.11
N ALA A 32 20.91 -1.59 30.65
CA ALA A 32 22.26 -2.06 30.36
C ALA A 32 22.42 -2.48 28.89
N ALA A 33 23.65 -2.40 28.38
CA ALA A 33 24.01 -2.92 27.07
C ALA A 33 23.74 -4.43 26.99
N ASN A 34 23.25 -4.89 25.85
CA ASN A 34 22.83 -6.26 25.55
C ASN A 34 21.63 -6.79 26.36
N ALA A 35 20.87 -5.91 27.02
CA ALA A 35 19.61 -6.31 27.64
C ALA A 35 18.52 -6.48 26.57
N THR A 36 17.85 -7.63 26.58
CA THR A 36 16.71 -7.92 25.71
C THR A 36 15.56 -6.96 26.00
N ILE A 37 14.88 -6.52 24.95
CA ILE A 37 13.70 -5.67 24.97
C ILE A 37 12.51 -6.52 24.51
N PHE A 38 11.62 -6.86 25.43
CA PHE A 38 10.45 -7.71 25.19
C PHE A 38 9.22 -6.93 24.73
N GLY A 39 9.22 -5.61 24.92
CA GLY A 39 8.07 -4.80 24.55
C GLY A 39 8.31 -3.30 24.63
N ALA A 40 7.29 -2.55 24.21
CA ALA A 40 7.36 -1.09 24.10
C ALA A 40 7.53 -0.36 25.44
N GLY A 41 7.13 -0.98 26.55
CA GLY A 41 7.29 -0.43 27.90
C GLY A 41 8.74 -0.41 28.39
N GLU A 42 9.61 -1.21 27.78
CA GLU A 42 11.04 -1.32 28.12
C GLU A 42 11.91 -0.39 27.27
N LEU A 43 11.31 0.36 26.35
CA LEU A 43 11.96 1.43 25.62
C LEU A 43 11.97 2.69 26.48
N SER A 44 13.13 3.36 26.56
CA SER A 44 13.23 4.70 27.12
C SER A 44 12.37 5.70 26.34
N GLU A 45 12.06 6.83 26.97
CA GLU A 45 11.28 7.89 26.33
C GLU A 45 11.95 8.38 25.03
N GLN A 46 13.26 8.58 25.05
CA GLN A 46 14.02 9.05 23.87
C GLN A 46 14.00 8.02 22.74
N GLU A 47 14.15 6.72 23.04
CA GLU A 47 14.04 5.63 22.07
C GLU A 47 12.64 5.61 21.45
N ARG A 48 11.58 5.73 22.25
CA ARG A 48 10.19 5.79 21.75
C ARG A 48 9.96 6.96 20.80
N TYR A 49 10.44 8.16 21.15
CA TYR A 49 10.30 9.32 20.27
C TYR A 49 11.08 9.19 18.96
N SER A 50 12.17 8.43 18.97
CA SER A 50 12.98 8.24 17.76
C SER A 50 12.24 7.53 16.63
N PHE A 51 11.16 6.79 16.92
CA PHE A 51 10.33 6.12 15.91
C PHE A 51 9.36 7.07 15.19
N HIS A 52 9.36 8.37 15.49
CA HIS A 52 8.40 9.31 14.90
C HIS A 52 8.39 9.31 13.37
N ASP A 53 9.56 9.18 12.72
CA ASP A 53 9.67 9.10 11.26
C ASP A 53 9.01 7.82 10.71
N LEU A 54 9.26 6.67 11.35
CA LEU A 54 8.66 5.39 11.00
C LEU A 54 7.15 5.40 11.21
N LEU A 55 6.70 5.99 12.32
CA LEU A 55 5.30 6.10 12.69
C LEU A 55 4.54 7.01 11.72
N HIS A 56 5.14 8.14 11.34
CA HIS A 56 4.59 9.05 10.33
C HIS A 56 4.38 8.34 8.98
N GLU A 57 5.39 7.63 8.51
CA GLU A 57 5.30 6.84 7.26
C GLU A 57 4.29 5.70 7.38
N TRP A 58 4.17 5.06 8.55
CA TRP A 58 3.20 4.00 8.76
C TRP A 58 1.76 4.50 8.73
N CYS A 59 1.52 5.71 9.24
CA CYS A 59 0.23 6.37 9.15
C CYS A 59 -0.08 6.75 7.69
N ASN A 60 0.89 7.32 6.96
CA ASN A 60 0.73 7.72 5.57
C ASN A 60 0.61 6.55 4.58
N ALA A 61 1.19 5.38 4.92
CA ALA A 61 1.07 4.16 4.13
C ALA A 61 -0.33 3.51 4.21
N ARG A 62 -1.23 4.03 5.06
CA ARG A 62 -2.64 3.63 5.06
C ARG A 62 -3.37 4.41 3.96
N PRO A 63 -4.32 3.79 3.25
CA PRO A 63 -5.07 4.47 2.21
C PRO A 63 -5.79 5.69 2.83
N LEU A 64 -5.33 6.89 2.48
CA LEU A 64 -5.87 8.14 2.99
C LEU A 64 -7.29 8.34 2.47
N SER A 65 -8.25 8.33 3.39
CA SER A 65 -9.40 9.22 3.29
C SER A 65 -8.90 10.65 3.54
N GLY A 66 -8.48 11.35 2.48
CA GLY A 66 -8.38 12.82 2.46
C GLY A 66 -7.14 13.49 3.10
N ILE A 67 -6.28 14.03 2.23
CA ILE A 67 -5.51 15.31 2.21
C ILE A 67 -4.88 15.92 3.50
N ASN A 68 -5.23 15.56 4.72
CA ASN A 68 -4.61 16.14 5.91
C ASN A 68 -3.62 15.16 6.54
N ALA A 69 -2.38 15.62 6.78
CA ALA A 69 -1.41 14.89 7.60
C ALA A 69 -2.09 14.52 8.93
N GLN A 70 -2.35 13.23 9.12
CA GLN A 70 -3.09 12.77 10.29
C GLN A 70 -2.20 12.99 11.52
N ALA A 71 -2.69 13.75 12.50
CA ALA A 71 -2.00 13.88 13.77
C ALA A 71 -1.84 12.47 14.38
N ILE A 72 -0.61 12.10 14.71
CA ILE A 72 -0.30 10.78 15.26
C ILE A 72 -0.89 10.71 16.67
N THR A 73 -1.89 9.85 16.87
CA THR A 73 -2.55 9.64 18.17
C THR A 73 -1.86 8.53 18.97
N ASP A 74 -2.06 8.50 20.29
CA ASP A 74 -1.52 7.43 21.14
C ASP A 74 -2.02 6.02 20.74
N PRO A 75 -3.30 5.81 20.40
CA PRO A 75 -3.75 4.51 19.87
C PRO A 75 -3.03 4.08 18.59
N MET A 76 -2.65 5.04 17.72
CA MET A 76 -1.84 4.70 16.54
C MET A 76 -0.43 4.27 16.96
N ARG A 77 0.17 4.93 17.96
CA ARG A 77 1.48 4.53 18.50
C ARG A 77 1.44 3.17 19.19
N GLU A 78 0.40 2.87 19.95
CA GLU A 78 0.22 1.56 20.59
C GLU A 78 0.08 0.45 19.55
N SER A 79 -0.79 0.65 18.56
CA SER A 79 -0.95 -0.29 17.44
C SER A 79 0.36 -0.51 16.68
N PHE A 80 1.21 0.52 16.57
CA PHE A 80 2.53 0.42 15.93
C PHE A 80 3.42 -0.55 16.66
N PHE A 81 3.60 -0.31 17.95
CA PHE A 81 4.46 -1.15 18.74
C PHE A 81 3.91 -2.55 18.93
N GLU A 82 2.59 -2.73 19.01
CA GLU A 82 1.96 -4.06 18.96
C GLU A 82 2.40 -4.84 17.72
N LYS A 83 2.41 -4.19 16.54
CA LYS A 83 2.89 -4.82 15.29
C LYS A 83 4.40 -5.06 15.30
N VAL A 84 5.19 -4.15 15.85
CA VAL A 84 6.65 -4.29 15.92
C VAL A 84 7.03 -5.49 16.79
N PHE A 85 6.43 -5.64 17.97
CA PHE A 85 6.70 -6.72 18.91
C PHE A 85 5.82 -7.97 18.70
N PHE A 86 5.00 -8.01 17.66
CA PHE A 86 4.17 -9.19 17.38
C PHE A 86 5.05 -10.41 17.08
N ALA A 87 5.00 -11.40 17.98
CA ALA A 87 5.78 -12.64 17.93
C ALA A 87 7.29 -12.40 17.72
N TRP A 88 7.83 -11.34 18.32
CA TRP A 88 9.23 -10.93 18.18
C TRP A 88 9.70 -10.10 19.38
N ASP A 89 10.95 -10.29 19.79
CA ASP A 89 11.67 -9.46 20.75
C ASP A 89 13.10 -9.19 20.23
N SER A 90 13.87 -8.38 20.94
CA SER A 90 15.19 -7.95 20.47
C SER A 90 16.28 -9.03 20.47
N ASP A 91 16.05 -10.21 21.05
CA ASP A 91 17.01 -11.32 21.01
C ASP A 91 17.06 -11.94 19.60
N ASP A 92 15.94 -11.90 18.88
CA ASP A 92 15.88 -12.22 17.46
C ASP A 92 16.43 -11.08 16.60
N SER A 93 17.75 -11.08 16.43
CA SER A 93 18.48 -10.12 15.60
C SER A 93 18.38 -10.38 14.08
N MET A 94 17.77 -11.49 13.64
CA MET A 94 17.69 -11.85 12.22
C MET A 94 16.51 -11.18 11.53
N ILE A 95 16.61 -9.86 11.32
CA ILE A 95 15.56 -9.09 10.67
C ILE A 95 15.65 -9.18 9.15
N MET A 96 14.63 -9.77 8.54
CA MET A 96 14.51 -9.81 7.08
C MET A 96 13.90 -8.52 6.53
N MET A 97 14.57 -7.92 5.55
CA MET A 97 14.00 -6.83 4.75
C MET A 97 12.96 -7.40 3.77
N PRO A 98 11.78 -6.76 3.62
CA PRO A 98 10.79 -7.25 2.67
C PRO A 98 11.26 -7.07 1.24
N VAL A 99 10.78 -7.95 0.37
CA VAL A 99 10.96 -7.86 -1.07
C VAL A 99 9.60 -7.55 -1.68
N LEU A 100 9.56 -6.52 -2.52
CA LEU A 100 8.35 -6.17 -3.24
C LEU A 100 8.00 -7.30 -4.22
N SER A 101 6.84 -7.93 -4.03
CA SER A 101 6.41 -9.04 -4.89
C SER A 101 6.25 -8.59 -6.34
N ALA A 102 6.60 -9.47 -7.28
CA ALA A 102 6.23 -9.32 -8.67
C ALA A 102 4.72 -9.47 -8.83
N LYS A 103 4.13 -8.65 -9.70
CA LYS A 103 2.69 -8.70 -9.98
C LYS A 103 2.35 -9.96 -10.78
N LYS A 104 1.30 -10.67 -10.40
CA LYS A 104 0.77 -11.83 -11.12
C LYS A 104 -0.28 -11.44 -12.17
N LEU A 105 -0.59 -12.34 -13.10
CA LEU A 105 -1.61 -12.09 -14.13
C LEU A 105 -2.96 -11.76 -13.49
N GLN A 106 -3.40 -12.58 -12.54
CA GLN A 106 -4.68 -12.48 -11.85
C GLN A 106 -4.81 -11.19 -11.03
N GLU A 107 -3.69 -10.61 -10.61
CA GLU A 107 -3.64 -9.35 -9.87
C GLU A 107 -3.73 -8.13 -10.79
N THR A 108 -3.42 -8.29 -12.08
CA THR A 108 -3.31 -7.17 -13.04
C THR A 108 -4.30 -7.26 -14.19
N SER A 109 -5.04 -8.36 -14.29
CA SER A 109 -5.89 -8.66 -15.43
C SER A 109 -7.03 -9.60 -15.00
N VAL A 110 -8.16 -9.48 -15.67
CA VAL A 110 -9.40 -10.21 -15.35
C VAL A 110 -9.90 -10.97 -16.58
N ALA A 111 -10.38 -12.20 -16.39
CA ALA A 111 -10.91 -13.02 -17.47
C ALA A 111 -12.30 -12.53 -17.88
N THR A 112 -12.35 -11.66 -18.89
CA THR A 112 -13.57 -10.96 -19.34
C THR A 112 -13.98 -11.32 -20.76
N GLY A 113 -13.21 -12.18 -21.41
CA GLY A 113 -13.52 -12.66 -22.75
C GLY A 113 -12.93 -14.02 -23.03
N TYR A 114 -13.06 -14.43 -24.28
CA TYR A 114 -12.51 -15.67 -24.82
C TYR A 114 -12.00 -15.44 -26.24
N PHE A 115 -11.13 -16.34 -26.71
CA PHE A 115 -10.62 -16.29 -28.08
C PHE A 115 -11.64 -16.88 -29.07
N THR A 116 -11.95 -16.16 -30.15
CA THR A 116 -12.89 -16.63 -31.19
C THR A 116 -12.32 -17.73 -32.07
N GLU A 117 -11.00 -17.79 -32.16
CA GLU A 117 -10.26 -18.75 -32.96
C GLU A 117 -8.90 -19.03 -32.32
N ASN A 118 -8.18 -20.00 -32.88
CA ASN A 118 -6.81 -20.28 -32.43
C ASN A 118 -5.91 -19.09 -32.76
N LEU A 119 -5.20 -18.55 -31.77
CA LEU A 119 -4.35 -17.39 -32.00
C LEU A 119 -3.19 -17.74 -32.93
N PRO A 120 -2.79 -16.82 -33.82
CA PRO A 120 -1.67 -17.05 -34.72
C PRO A 120 -0.36 -17.29 -33.96
N VAL A 121 0.49 -18.14 -34.53
CA VAL A 121 1.87 -18.33 -34.02
C VAL A 121 2.61 -16.99 -34.09
N THR A 122 3.28 -16.60 -32.99
CA THR A 122 3.99 -15.32 -32.93
C THR A 122 5.11 -15.25 -33.99
N PRO A 123 5.45 -14.06 -34.51
CA PRO A 123 6.51 -13.93 -35.53
C PRO A 123 7.84 -14.57 -35.13
N ALA A 124 8.23 -14.46 -33.85
CA ALA A 124 9.45 -15.08 -33.32
C ALA A 124 9.41 -16.62 -33.29
N LYS A 125 8.23 -17.22 -33.14
CA LYS A 125 8.05 -18.68 -33.21
C LYS A 125 7.96 -19.16 -34.66
N ARG A 126 7.34 -18.39 -35.55
CA ARG A 126 7.37 -18.64 -37.01
C ARG A 126 8.79 -18.64 -37.56
N LYS A 127 9.62 -17.67 -37.16
CA LYS A 127 11.05 -17.62 -37.51
C LYS A 127 11.84 -18.85 -37.03
N ARG A 128 11.34 -19.58 -36.03
CA ARG A 128 11.92 -20.83 -35.53
C ARG A 128 11.29 -22.10 -36.15
N GLY A 129 10.55 -21.94 -37.25
CA GLY A 129 9.93 -23.05 -37.99
C GLY A 129 8.61 -23.55 -37.41
N GLN A 130 8.06 -22.89 -36.39
CA GLN A 130 6.76 -23.28 -35.84
C GLN A 130 5.62 -22.70 -36.69
N ASN A 131 4.86 -23.59 -37.34
CA ASN A 131 3.76 -23.21 -38.24
C ASN A 131 2.37 -23.33 -37.62
N PHE A 132 2.23 -24.05 -36.49
CA PHE A 132 0.94 -24.28 -35.83
C PHE A 132 0.95 -23.86 -34.36
N PRO A 133 -0.18 -23.33 -33.82
CA PRO A 133 -0.29 -22.98 -32.40
C PRO A 133 -0.23 -24.26 -31.55
N THR A 134 0.80 -24.39 -30.71
CA THR A 134 0.94 -25.53 -29.79
C THR A 134 0.63 -25.17 -28.35
N ASN A 135 0.36 -23.88 -28.05
CA ASN A 135 0.04 -23.46 -26.69
C ASN A 135 -1.46 -23.68 -26.42
N PRO A 136 -1.84 -24.58 -25.51
CA PRO A 136 -3.25 -24.84 -25.19
C PRO A 136 -3.98 -23.56 -24.75
N GLN A 137 -3.30 -22.65 -24.06
CA GLN A 137 -3.85 -21.38 -23.57
C GLN A 137 -4.14 -20.36 -24.68
N ARG A 138 -3.85 -20.70 -25.94
CA ARG A 138 -4.07 -19.83 -27.12
C ARG A 138 -5.06 -20.43 -28.11
N MET A 139 -5.78 -21.47 -27.70
CA MET A 139 -6.79 -22.12 -28.54
C MET A 139 -8.11 -21.35 -28.49
N ALA A 140 -8.96 -21.59 -29.49
CA ALA A 140 -10.32 -21.07 -29.51
C ALA A 140 -11.07 -21.43 -28.22
N ASN A 141 -11.94 -20.53 -27.75
CA ASN A 141 -12.69 -20.61 -26.50
C ASN A 141 -11.87 -20.55 -25.21
N CYS A 142 -10.53 -20.48 -25.27
CA CYS A 142 -9.74 -20.22 -24.06
C CYS A 142 -9.97 -18.79 -23.54
N PRO A 143 -9.83 -18.57 -22.22
CA PRO A 143 -10.03 -17.25 -21.61
C PRO A 143 -9.05 -16.20 -22.14
N ALA A 144 -9.58 -15.00 -22.39
CA ALA A 144 -8.84 -13.79 -22.67
C ALA A 144 -8.91 -12.85 -21.47
N TYR A 145 -7.76 -12.38 -21.01
CA TYR A 145 -7.65 -11.55 -19.81
C TYR A 145 -7.50 -10.08 -20.20
N MET A 146 -8.44 -9.23 -19.79
CA MET A 146 -8.35 -7.78 -19.97
C MET A 146 -7.46 -7.17 -18.90
N SER A 147 -6.59 -6.26 -19.31
CA SER A 147 -5.76 -5.42 -18.45
C SER A 147 -5.91 -3.97 -18.87
N VAL A 148 -6.10 -3.09 -17.91
CA VAL A 148 -6.19 -1.64 -18.10
C VAL A 148 -4.94 -1.00 -17.51
N LYS A 149 -4.41 0.04 -18.16
CA LYS A 149 -3.31 0.85 -17.64
C LYS A 149 -3.27 2.22 -18.29
N PHE A 150 -2.59 3.14 -17.63
CA PHE A 150 -2.11 4.37 -18.23
C PHE A 150 -0.63 4.22 -18.61
N GLU A 151 -0.31 4.43 -19.88
CA GLU A 151 1.07 4.41 -20.37
C GLU A 151 1.60 5.84 -20.51
N PRO A 152 2.82 6.15 -20.01
CA PRO A 152 3.43 7.45 -20.23
C PRO A 152 3.79 7.64 -21.71
N ASN A 153 3.55 8.83 -22.25
CA ASN A 153 3.95 9.26 -23.58
C ASN A 153 4.47 10.72 -23.54
N SER A 154 4.80 11.28 -24.72
CA SER A 154 5.31 12.65 -24.84
C SER A 154 4.31 13.75 -24.47
N GLU A 155 3.01 13.45 -24.49
CA GLU A 155 1.91 14.41 -24.28
C GLU A 155 1.16 14.17 -22.96
N GLY A 156 1.64 13.24 -22.12
CA GLY A 156 0.99 12.85 -20.88
C GLY A 156 0.86 11.33 -20.74
N LYS A 157 -0.34 10.86 -20.38
CA LYS A 157 -0.63 9.45 -20.15
C LYS A 157 -1.82 8.99 -21.00
N ASP A 158 -1.62 7.92 -21.74
CA ASP A 158 -2.63 7.29 -22.58
C ASP A 158 -3.34 6.17 -21.85
N PHE A 159 -4.67 6.23 -21.86
CA PHE A 159 -5.52 5.15 -21.40
C PHE A 159 -5.46 3.99 -22.41
N LYS A 160 -5.04 2.81 -21.93
CA LYS A 160 -4.88 1.63 -22.79
C LYS A 160 -5.56 0.41 -22.18
N ILE A 161 -6.37 -0.23 -23.02
CA ILE A 161 -6.91 -1.57 -22.80
C ILE A 161 -6.03 -2.55 -23.57
N SER A 162 -5.59 -3.62 -22.90
CA SER A 162 -4.81 -4.68 -23.52
C SER A 162 -5.37 -6.05 -23.13
N TRP A 163 -5.23 -7.01 -24.03
CA TRP A 163 -5.65 -8.39 -23.81
C TRP A 163 -4.44 -9.28 -23.63
N LYS A 164 -4.56 -10.31 -22.80
CA LYS A 164 -3.52 -11.31 -22.54
C LYS A 164 -4.11 -12.72 -22.60
N ASP A 165 -3.25 -13.68 -22.94
CA ASP A 165 -3.52 -15.08 -22.69
C ASP A 165 -3.25 -15.44 -21.21
N GLU A 166 -3.57 -16.68 -20.83
CA GLU A 166 -3.34 -17.18 -19.47
C GLU A 166 -1.85 -17.28 -19.10
N GLY A 167 -0.96 -17.31 -20.09
CA GLY A 167 0.48 -17.19 -19.92
C GLY A 167 0.95 -15.74 -19.69
N GLY A 168 0.05 -14.76 -19.69
CA GLY A 168 0.32 -13.34 -19.50
C GLY A 168 0.88 -12.62 -20.73
N SER A 169 0.95 -13.29 -21.88
CA SER A 169 1.43 -12.70 -23.13
C SER A 169 0.33 -11.90 -23.82
N THR A 170 0.67 -10.73 -24.37
CA THR A 170 -0.29 -9.86 -25.05
C THR A 170 -0.91 -10.51 -26.29
N VAL A 171 -2.19 -10.21 -26.52
CA VAL A 171 -3.02 -10.69 -27.64
C VAL A 171 -3.74 -9.51 -28.29
N SER A 172 -3.97 -9.60 -29.60
CA SER A 172 -4.75 -8.62 -30.37
C SER A 172 -6.23 -8.70 -29.99
N SER A 173 -6.88 -7.54 -29.85
CA SER A 173 -8.32 -7.48 -29.52
C SER A 173 -9.22 -8.04 -30.62
N GLU A 174 -8.74 -8.16 -31.86
CA GLU A 174 -9.52 -8.70 -32.98
C GLU A 174 -9.96 -10.15 -32.76
N PHE A 175 -9.14 -10.93 -32.03
CA PHE A 175 -9.39 -12.33 -31.71
C PHE A 175 -10.22 -12.52 -30.44
N VAL A 176 -10.68 -11.44 -29.80
CA VAL A 176 -11.36 -11.52 -28.51
C VAL A 176 -12.83 -11.16 -28.66
N ARG A 177 -13.68 -11.93 -27.97
CA ARG A 177 -15.08 -11.58 -27.70
C ARG A 177 -15.30 -11.56 -26.21
N PHE A 178 -16.16 -10.64 -25.76
CA PHE A 178 -16.58 -10.57 -24.38
C PHE A 178 -17.41 -11.80 -24.01
N ASN A 179 -17.36 -12.19 -22.75
CA ASN A 179 -18.22 -13.23 -22.20
C ASN A 179 -19.70 -12.83 -22.35
N THR A 180 -20.60 -13.81 -22.46
CA THR A 180 -22.03 -13.57 -22.59
C THR A 180 -22.54 -12.69 -21.44
N GLY A 181 -23.27 -11.61 -21.78
CA GLY A 181 -23.80 -10.65 -20.81
C GLY A 181 -22.78 -9.64 -20.28
N MET A 182 -21.52 -9.67 -20.74
CA MET A 182 -20.49 -8.72 -20.33
C MET A 182 -20.33 -7.61 -21.37
N SER A 183 -20.54 -6.37 -20.93
CA SER A 183 -20.21 -5.19 -21.72
C SER A 183 -18.74 -4.82 -21.61
N LYS A 184 -18.27 -3.98 -22.55
CA LYS A 184 -16.92 -3.42 -22.50
C LYS A 184 -16.70 -2.57 -21.24
N ASP A 185 -17.69 -1.79 -20.85
CA ASP A 185 -17.58 -0.84 -19.74
C ASP A 185 -17.48 -1.59 -18.41
N GLU A 186 -18.31 -2.62 -18.21
CA GLU A 186 -18.22 -3.52 -17.04
C GLU A 186 -16.86 -4.25 -16.98
N ALA A 187 -16.33 -4.70 -18.12
CA ALA A 187 -15.03 -5.35 -18.18
C ALA A 187 -13.89 -4.39 -17.80
N VAL A 188 -13.97 -3.13 -18.23
CA VAL A 188 -13.00 -2.09 -17.87
C VAL A 188 -13.08 -1.77 -16.38
N GLU A 189 -14.28 -1.58 -15.84
CA GLU A 189 -14.50 -1.33 -14.41
C GLU A 189 -13.93 -2.48 -13.55
N LEU A 190 -14.21 -3.73 -13.95
CA LEU A 190 -13.71 -4.92 -13.26
C LEU A 190 -12.18 -4.99 -13.31
N ALA A 191 -11.56 -4.67 -14.45
CA ALA A 191 -10.11 -4.67 -14.61
C ALA A 191 -9.43 -3.60 -13.74
N ILE A 192 -9.98 -2.38 -13.70
CA ILE A 192 -9.48 -1.27 -12.87
C ILE A 192 -9.60 -1.64 -11.39
N THR A 193 -10.80 -2.06 -10.96
CA THR A 193 -11.06 -2.42 -9.57
C THR A 193 -10.16 -3.56 -9.10
N ASN A 194 -9.98 -4.58 -9.93
CA ASN A 194 -9.10 -5.70 -9.64
C ASN A 194 -7.64 -5.24 -9.46
N TRP A 195 -7.13 -4.44 -10.40
CA TRP A 195 -5.76 -3.94 -10.33
C TRP A 195 -5.56 -3.07 -9.08
N ASP A 196 -6.45 -2.11 -8.84
CA ASP A 196 -6.33 -1.16 -7.73
C ASP A 196 -6.36 -1.84 -6.37
N LYS A 197 -7.24 -2.83 -6.19
CA LYS A 197 -7.32 -3.62 -4.96
C LYS A 197 -6.01 -4.38 -4.69
N HIS A 198 -5.48 -5.04 -5.72
CA HIS A 198 -4.24 -5.81 -5.58
C HIS A 198 -3.02 -4.93 -5.41
N GLU A 199 -2.91 -3.81 -6.13
CA GLU A 199 -1.78 -2.88 -5.96
C GLU A 199 -1.81 -2.24 -4.58
N ARG A 200 -2.99 -1.81 -4.10
CA ARG A 200 -3.15 -1.29 -2.74
C ARG A 200 -2.66 -2.29 -1.69
N THR A 201 -3.06 -3.56 -1.84
CA THR A 201 -2.66 -4.64 -0.91
C THR A 201 -1.16 -4.89 -0.97
N ARG A 202 -0.60 -4.97 -2.19
CA ARG A 202 0.82 -5.22 -2.44
C ARG A 202 1.72 -4.12 -1.88
N VAL A 203 1.39 -2.87 -2.15
CA VAL A 203 2.13 -1.70 -1.66
C VAL A 203 1.98 -1.57 -0.14
N HIS A 204 0.77 -1.72 0.40
CA HIS A 204 0.53 -1.65 1.83
C HIS A 204 1.31 -2.72 2.61
N LYS A 205 1.32 -3.96 2.12
CA LYS A 205 2.08 -5.06 2.71
C LYS A 205 3.57 -4.75 2.74
N TYR A 206 4.15 -4.42 1.58
CA TYR A 206 5.58 -4.09 1.48
C TYR A 206 5.98 -2.92 2.39
N ASN A 207 5.24 -1.81 2.36
CA ASN A 207 5.55 -0.63 3.17
C ASN A 207 5.46 -0.94 4.67
N THR A 208 4.43 -1.68 5.09
CA THR A 208 4.24 -2.06 6.50
C THR A 208 5.37 -2.96 6.98
N GLU A 209 5.70 -4.01 6.21
CA GLU A 209 6.82 -4.92 6.54
C GLU A 209 8.16 -4.18 6.58
N LEU A 210 8.37 -3.20 5.68
CA LEU A 210 9.60 -2.41 5.63
C LEU A 210 9.76 -1.57 6.89
N ILE A 211 8.70 -0.87 7.28
CA ILE A 211 8.72 -0.02 8.46
C ILE A 211 8.91 -0.86 9.73
N ILE A 212 8.23 -2.01 9.84
CA ILE A 212 8.42 -2.94 10.97
C ILE A 212 9.85 -3.46 11.02
N ALA A 213 10.42 -3.87 9.88
CA ALA A 213 11.81 -4.33 9.82
C ALA A 213 12.78 -3.24 10.29
N LEU A 214 12.63 -2.01 9.80
CA LEU A 214 13.46 -0.88 10.23
C LEU A 214 13.29 -0.60 11.74
N ALA A 215 12.08 -0.70 12.26
CA ALA A 215 11.81 -0.52 13.68
C ALA A 215 12.51 -1.60 14.52
N ARG A 216 12.39 -2.87 14.14
CA ARG A 216 13.06 -4.00 14.80
C ARG A 216 14.58 -3.85 14.76
N MET A 217 15.16 -3.46 13.63
CA MET A 217 16.59 -3.18 13.52
C MET A 217 17.05 -2.05 14.46
N ARG A 218 16.24 -1.01 14.67
CA ARG A 218 16.53 0.03 15.68
C ARG A 218 16.50 -0.55 17.09
N ILE A 219 15.49 -1.36 17.41
CA ILE A 219 15.35 -1.97 18.74
C ILE A 219 16.50 -2.93 19.03
N VAL A 220 16.94 -3.76 18.08
CA VAL A 220 18.13 -4.61 18.23
C VAL A 220 19.37 -3.76 18.55
N ARG A 221 19.51 -2.62 17.88
CA ARG A 221 20.60 -1.69 18.17
C ARG A 221 20.49 -1.07 19.56
N PHE A 222 19.28 -0.69 19.97
CA PHE A 222 19.02 -0.17 21.31
C PHE A 222 19.37 -1.22 22.37
N ALA A 223 18.89 -2.45 22.21
CA ALA A 223 19.22 -3.60 23.05
C ALA A 223 20.74 -3.73 23.24
N ARG A 224 21.48 -3.75 22.13
CA ARG A 224 22.95 -3.80 22.11
C ARG A 224 23.62 -2.62 22.83
N ASP A 225 23.22 -1.38 22.51
CA ASP A 225 23.93 -0.18 22.94
C ASP A 225 23.58 0.23 24.40
N GLY A 226 22.41 -0.19 24.91
CA GLY A 226 21.89 0.30 26.20
C GLY A 226 21.47 1.78 26.13
N THR A 227 21.23 2.40 27.29
CA THR A 227 20.89 3.84 27.39
C THR A 227 22.03 4.72 27.91
N ALA A 228 23.22 4.16 28.12
CA ALA A 228 24.36 4.90 28.68
C ALA A 228 24.94 5.97 27.73
N ASN A 229 24.71 5.83 26.42
CA ASN A 229 25.19 6.76 25.40
C ASN A 229 24.02 7.52 24.74
N PRO A 230 24.25 8.75 24.22
CA PRO A 230 23.23 9.46 23.47
C PRO A 230 22.68 8.65 22.30
N LEU A 231 21.36 8.71 22.14
CA LEU A 231 20.67 8.00 21.08
C LEU A 231 21.14 8.46 19.69
N TYR A 232 21.54 7.51 18.85
CA TYR A 232 21.90 7.76 17.46
C TYR A 232 21.17 6.78 16.54
N ILE A 233 20.45 7.33 15.56
CA ILE A 233 19.75 6.57 14.51
C ILE A 233 20.52 6.67 13.20
N PRO A 234 21.19 5.58 12.78
CA PRO A 234 21.85 5.50 11.48
C PRO A 234 20.93 5.80 10.33
N GLN A 235 21.48 6.35 9.25
CA GLN A 235 20.72 6.72 8.08
C GLN A 235 20.02 5.51 7.45
N ASP A 236 20.68 4.36 7.36
CA ASP A 236 20.14 3.11 6.79
C ASP A 236 18.95 2.52 7.57
N LEU A 237 18.78 2.90 8.85
CA LEU A 237 17.65 2.54 9.68
C LEU A 237 16.49 3.55 9.63
N ARG A 238 16.61 4.60 8.81
CA ARG A 238 15.53 5.53 8.47
C ARG A 238 14.78 5.08 7.22
N VAL A 239 13.55 5.57 7.05
CA VAL A 239 12.72 5.22 5.89
C VAL A 239 13.34 5.70 4.58
N ASN A 240 13.92 6.91 4.54
CA ASN A 240 14.65 7.46 3.39
C ASN A 240 13.98 7.26 2.02
N ASN A 241 12.68 7.54 1.92
CA ASN A 241 11.91 7.39 0.67
C ASN A 241 11.93 5.96 0.10
N ARG A 242 12.16 4.94 0.94
CA ARG A 242 12.14 3.51 0.55
C ARG A 242 10.72 2.95 0.49
N THR A 243 9.73 3.68 1.00
CA THR A 243 8.31 3.37 0.86
C THR A 243 7.86 3.61 -0.58
N ILE A 244 6.91 2.80 -1.04
CA ILE A 244 6.33 2.90 -2.37
C ILE A 244 5.06 3.71 -2.30
N LYS A 245 4.95 4.72 -3.17
CA LYS A 245 3.69 5.43 -3.38
C LYS A 245 2.72 4.53 -4.14
N CYS A 246 1.53 4.33 -3.57
CA CYS A 246 0.44 3.62 -4.25
C CYS A 246 -0.24 4.59 -5.23
N ASN A 247 -0.03 4.38 -6.53
CA ASN A 247 -0.74 5.14 -7.58
C ASN A 247 -1.80 4.20 -8.18
N LEU A 248 -3.07 4.57 -8.06
CA LEU A 248 -4.18 3.75 -8.56
C LEU A 248 -4.55 4.16 -9.98
N ILE A 249 -5.09 3.21 -10.75
CA ILE A 249 -5.62 3.51 -12.07
C ILE A 249 -6.85 4.41 -11.94
N SER A 250 -7.69 4.19 -10.92
CA SER A 250 -8.82 5.08 -10.62
C SER A 250 -8.41 6.54 -10.40
N ASP A 251 -7.32 6.80 -9.66
CA ASP A 251 -6.80 8.15 -9.44
C ASP A 251 -6.47 8.87 -10.77
N GLU A 252 -5.93 8.12 -11.75
CA GLU A 252 -5.59 8.64 -13.07
C GLU A 252 -6.78 8.72 -14.02
N PHE A 253 -7.80 7.88 -13.80
CA PHE A 253 -8.99 7.80 -14.61
C PHE A 253 -9.85 9.05 -14.49
N ASP A 254 -9.96 9.64 -13.31
CA ASP A 254 -10.68 10.90 -13.10
C ASP A 254 -10.05 12.04 -13.91
N ALA A 255 -8.72 12.18 -13.85
CA ALA A 255 -8.01 13.18 -14.65
C ALA A 255 -8.18 12.94 -16.16
N PHE A 256 -8.27 11.68 -16.60
CA PHE A 256 -8.55 11.33 -17.99
C PHE A 256 -9.97 11.72 -18.40
N LYS A 257 -10.97 11.42 -17.57
CA LYS A 257 -12.38 11.80 -17.79
C LYS A 257 -12.51 13.30 -18.00
N ASP A 258 -11.91 14.12 -17.15
CA ASP A 258 -12.00 15.58 -17.24
C ASP A 258 -11.47 16.11 -18.58
N ARG A 259 -10.37 15.54 -19.07
CA ARG A 259 -9.81 15.89 -20.39
C ARG A 259 -10.79 15.55 -21.51
N ILE A 260 -11.39 14.36 -21.49
CA ILE A 260 -12.34 13.91 -22.52
C ILE A 260 -13.62 14.74 -22.50
N VAL A 261 -14.16 15.06 -21.32
CA VAL A 261 -15.33 15.94 -21.17
C VAL A 261 -15.05 17.32 -21.77
N ALA A 262 -13.90 17.91 -21.45
CA ALA A 262 -13.52 19.22 -21.98
C ALA A 262 -13.38 19.21 -23.52
N VAL A 263 -12.86 18.12 -24.11
CA VAL A 263 -12.82 17.95 -25.58
C VAL A 263 -14.23 17.86 -26.15
N SER A 264 -15.10 17.03 -25.55
CA SER A 264 -16.49 16.84 -25.98
C SER A 264 -17.27 18.17 -26.02
N GLU A 265 -17.15 18.98 -24.95
CA GLU A 265 -17.77 20.30 -24.89
C GLU A 265 -17.29 21.25 -26.00
N ARG A 266 -15.98 21.26 -26.29
CA ARG A 266 -15.41 22.07 -27.36
C ARG A 266 -15.91 21.62 -28.74
N LEU A 267 -16.06 20.32 -28.97
CA LEU A 267 -16.60 19.79 -30.23
C LEU A 267 -18.08 20.14 -30.39
N ASN A 268 -18.87 20.01 -29.33
CA ASN A 268 -20.30 20.35 -29.33
C ASN A 268 -20.53 21.82 -29.68
N LYS A 269 -19.69 22.73 -29.18
CA LYS A 269 -19.74 24.17 -29.53
C LYS A 269 -19.47 24.42 -31.02
N LYS A 270 -18.62 23.62 -31.66
CA LYS A 270 -18.25 23.80 -33.08
C LYS A 270 -19.30 23.29 -34.07
N LYS A 271 -20.31 22.51 -33.64
CA LYS A 271 -21.44 22.01 -34.47
C LYS A 271 -21.04 21.37 -35.81
N ILE A 272 -19.84 20.80 -35.92
CA ILE A 272 -19.27 20.31 -37.19
C ILE A 272 -20.08 19.13 -37.78
N GLY A 273 -20.75 18.35 -36.92
CA GLY A 273 -21.43 17.11 -37.33
C GLY A 273 -22.93 17.20 -37.61
N ARG A 274 -23.56 18.38 -37.69
CA ARG A 274 -24.99 18.42 -38.07
C ARG A 274 -25.12 18.14 -39.58
N PRO A 275 -25.84 17.09 -40.01
CA PRO A 275 -26.14 16.91 -41.43
C PRO A 275 -26.95 18.12 -41.92
N TYR A 276 -26.62 18.62 -43.11
CA TYR A 276 -27.45 19.60 -43.79
C TYR A 276 -28.87 19.03 -43.86
N LEU A 277 -29.83 19.72 -43.23
CA LEU A 277 -31.25 19.44 -43.45
C LEU A 277 -31.52 19.75 -44.92
N THR A 278 -31.60 18.72 -45.75
CA THR A 278 -32.19 18.85 -47.09
C THR A 278 -33.64 19.27 -46.91
N ILE A 279 -33.91 20.52 -47.24
CA ILE A 279 -35.26 21.07 -47.38
C ILE A 279 -35.85 20.42 -48.63
N ASN A 280 -36.93 19.64 -48.46
CA ASN A 280 -37.79 19.21 -49.56
C ASN A 280 -38.79 20.33 -49.89
#